data_AF-A0A7Y5H285-F1
#
_entry.id   AF-A0A7Y5H285-F1
#
_cell.length_a   1.000
_cell.length_b   1.000
_cell.length_c   1.000
_cell.angle_alpha   90.00
_cell.angle_beta   90.00
_cell.angle_gamma   90.00
#
_symmetry.space_group_name_H-M   'P 1'
#
loop_
_entity.id
_entity.type
_entity.pdbx_description
1 polymer ?
#
loop_
_entity_poly.entity_id
_entity_poly.type
_entity_poly.pdbx_seq_one_letter_code
_entity_poly.pdbx_strand_id
1 'polypeptide(L)'
;MTKEDFVKNIKTVVRDSSINGTFDVLQNPPGIKPAQNLIEISRWYNKLGDSDKQMLRRIVEFAIDGSIFDFFCVLDGVAAIEDTEEKGTLELYFVTDYQRELLNDDNTEFLHDLYRYETQ
;
A
#
# COMPACT_ATOMS: atom_id res chain seq x y z
N MET A 1 -8.06 -6.05 -17.45
CA MET A 1 -6.94 -6.23 -16.49
C MET A 1 -7.37 -7.35 -15.57
N THR A 2 -6.51 -8.35 -15.32
CA THR A 2 -6.83 -9.43 -14.38
C THR A 2 -6.58 -8.99 -12.94
N LYS A 3 -7.02 -9.79 -11.95
CA LYS A 3 -6.76 -9.50 -10.54
C LYS A 3 -5.28 -9.58 -10.16
N GLU A 4 -4.52 -10.48 -10.79
CA GLU A 4 -3.07 -10.62 -10.60
C GLU A 4 -2.33 -9.39 -11.15
N ASP A 5 -2.69 -8.95 -12.36
CA ASP A 5 -2.17 -7.71 -12.95
C ASP A 5 -2.47 -6.50 -12.05
N PHE A 6 -3.68 -6.45 -11.50
CA PHE A 6 -4.10 -5.39 -10.59
C PHE A 6 -3.23 -5.37 -9.32
N VAL A 7 -3.07 -6.50 -8.63
CA VAL A 7 -2.24 -6.61 -7.42
C VAL A 7 -0.78 -6.24 -7.70
N LYS A 8 -0.23 -6.72 -8.81
CA LYS A 8 1.13 -6.37 -9.25
C LYS A 8 1.28 -4.88 -9.51
N ASN A 9 0.31 -4.25 -10.18
CA ASN A 9 0.33 -2.82 -10.41
C ASN A 9 0.24 -2.03 -9.09
N ILE A 10 -0.61 -2.45 -8.13
CA ILE A 10 -0.69 -1.82 -6.81
C ILE A 10 0.65 -1.85 -6.07
N LYS A 11 1.40 -2.95 -6.15
CA LYS A 11 2.76 -2.99 -5.58
C LYS A 11 3.68 -1.92 -6.17
N THR A 12 3.62 -1.73 -7.47
CA THR A 12 4.49 -0.74 -8.14
C THR A 12 4.04 0.70 -7.84
N VAL A 13 2.76 0.98 -8.06
CA VAL A 13 2.22 2.36 -8.05
C VAL A 13 1.88 2.86 -6.65
N VAL A 14 1.60 1.96 -5.71
CA VAL A 14 1.27 2.31 -4.32
C VAL A 14 2.42 1.94 -3.40
N ARG A 15 2.76 0.65 -3.26
CA ARG A 15 3.74 0.18 -2.26
C ARG A 15 5.12 0.79 -2.50
N ASP A 16 5.74 0.51 -3.65
CA ASP A 16 7.12 0.91 -3.94
C ASP A 16 7.25 2.44 -4.06
N SER A 17 6.25 3.07 -4.70
CA SER A 17 6.19 4.53 -4.81
C SER A 17 6.06 5.22 -3.45
N SER A 18 5.27 4.67 -2.52
CA SER A 18 5.11 5.24 -1.16
C SER A 18 6.38 5.05 -0.32
N ILE A 19 7.02 3.88 -0.40
CA ILE A 19 8.29 3.62 0.28
C ILE A 19 9.35 4.60 -0.22
N ASN A 20 9.57 4.64 -1.53
CA ASN A 20 10.62 5.47 -2.12
C ASN A 20 10.35 6.96 -1.88
N GLY A 21 9.10 7.42 -2.09
CA GLY A 21 8.72 8.80 -1.81
C GLY A 21 8.93 9.20 -0.35
N THR A 22 8.65 8.29 0.60
CA THR A 22 8.95 8.52 2.02
C THR A 22 10.43 8.77 2.25
N PHE A 23 11.29 7.91 1.68
CA PHE A 23 12.74 8.05 1.84
C PHE A 23 13.32 9.25 1.10
N ASP A 24 12.76 9.62 -0.06
CA ASP A 24 13.14 10.82 -0.78
C ASP A 24 12.85 12.07 0.07
N VAL A 25 11.68 12.13 0.71
CA VAL A 25 11.32 13.23 1.63
C VAL A 25 12.24 13.26 2.86
N LEU A 26 12.55 12.10 3.44
CA LEU A 26 13.46 12.01 4.58
C LEU A 26 14.89 12.43 4.21
N GLN A 27 15.37 12.09 3.01
CA GLN A 27 16.68 12.51 2.52
C GLN A 27 16.71 14.00 2.21
N ASN A 28 15.75 14.48 1.41
CA ASN A 28 15.71 15.83 0.91
C ASN A 28 14.25 16.32 0.82
N PRO A 29 13.73 17.01 1.86
CA PRO A 29 12.33 17.39 1.92
C PRO A 29 11.99 18.37 0.79
N PRO A 30 10.88 18.15 0.04
CA PRO A 30 10.59 18.90 -1.18
C PRO A 30 10.13 20.34 -0.90
N GLY A 31 10.37 21.21 -1.89
CA GLY A 31 9.88 22.59 -1.93
C GLY A 31 10.90 23.67 -1.56
N ILE A 32 10.59 24.92 -1.89
CA ILE A 32 11.48 26.08 -1.66
C ILE A 32 11.59 26.42 -0.16
N LYS A 33 10.50 26.20 0.60
CA LYS A 33 10.45 26.33 2.06
C LYS A 33 9.67 25.13 2.64
N PRO A 34 10.34 23.99 2.88
CA PRO A 34 9.68 22.81 3.43
C PRO A 34 9.08 23.10 4.82
N ALA A 35 8.03 22.38 5.16
CA ALA A 35 7.41 22.50 6.48
C ALA A 35 8.41 22.12 7.59
N GLN A 36 8.32 22.80 8.73
CA GLN A 36 9.30 22.68 9.81
C GLN A 36 9.41 21.24 10.35
N ASN A 37 8.28 20.53 10.46
CA ASN A 37 8.24 19.13 10.85
C ASN A 37 9.01 18.23 9.86
N LEU A 38 8.93 18.50 8.54
CA LEU A 38 9.67 17.74 7.53
C LEU A 38 11.19 17.96 7.64
N ILE A 39 11.60 19.19 7.94
CA ILE A 39 13.01 19.53 8.18
C ILE A 39 13.54 18.76 9.40
N GLU A 40 12.76 18.67 10.47
CA GLU A 40 13.16 17.99 11.70
C GLU A 40 13.35 16.48 11.49
N ILE A 41 12.37 15.81 10.87
CA ILE A 41 12.48 14.38 10.57
C ILE A 41 13.62 14.09 9.58
N SER A 42 13.82 14.96 8.59
CA SER A 42 14.93 14.81 7.63
C SER A 42 16.29 14.96 8.30
N ARG A 43 16.45 15.97 9.16
CA ARG A 43 17.70 16.17 9.93
C ARG A 43 17.99 14.99 10.86
N TRP A 44 16.97 14.43 11.49
CA TRP A 44 17.14 13.24 12.33
C TRP A 44 17.55 12.04 11.48
N TYR A 45 16.81 11.75 10.39
CA TYR A 45 17.10 10.64 9.50
C TYR A 45 18.52 10.70 8.92
N ASN A 46 18.97 11.89 8.50
CA ASN A 46 20.30 12.07 7.93
C ASN A 46 21.44 11.88 8.94
N LYS A 47 21.17 11.91 10.25
CA LYS A 47 22.16 11.61 11.31
C LYS A 47 22.25 10.13 11.64
N LEU A 48 21.31 9.31 11.19
CA LEU A 48 21.32 7.87 11.43
C LEU A 48 22.48 7.20 10.68
N GLY A 49 23.05 6.16 11.30
CA GLY A 49 23.98 5.26 10.62
C GLY A 49 23.25 4.36 9.61
N ASP A 50 23.98 3.72 8.71
CA ASP A 50 23.39 2.91 7.64
C ASP A 50 22.54 1.75 8.16
N SER A 51 22.97 1.12 9.27
CA SER A 51 22.19 0.06 9.92
C SER A 51 20.82 0.55 10.41
N ASP A 52 20.77 1.74 11.01
CA ASP A 52 19.53 2.32 11.52
C ASP A 52 18.62 2.75 10.35
N LYS A 53 19.19 3.28 9.27
CA LYS A 53 18.44 3.61 8.05
C LYS A 53 17.84 2.37 7.40
N GLN A 54 18.60 1.27 7.34
CA GLN A 54 18.09 -0.02 6.84
C GLN A 54 16.97 -0.57 7.73
N MET A 55 17.10 -0.47 9.05
CA MET A 55 16.04 -0.88 9.97
C MET A 55 14.79 -0.01 9.78
N LEU A 56 14.93 1.31 9.68
CA LEU A 56 13.80 2.21 9.42
C LEU A 56 13.11 1.88 8.10
N ARG A 57 13.86 1.56 7.05
CA ARG A 57 13.31 1.08 5.77
C ARG A 57 12.47 -0.18 5.93
N ARG A 58 12.96 -1.17 6.68
CA ARG A 58 12.18 -2.38 6.97
C ARG A 58 10.90 -2.10 7.75
N ILE A 59 10.93 -1.18 8.72
CA ILE A 59 9.75 -0.77 9.49
C ILE A 59 8.72 -0.10 8.57
N VAL A 60 9.16 0.81 7.68
CA VAL A 60 8.28 1.49 6.72
C VAL A 60 7.68 0.49 5.72
N GLU A 61 8.50 -0.42 5.18
CA GLU A 61 8.05 -1.52 4.31
C GLU A 61 7.00 -2.38 5.03
N PHE A 62 7.27 -2.82 6.25
CA PHE A 62 6.34 -3.60 7.07
C PHE A 62 5.00 -2.89 7.29
N ALA A 63 5.03 -1.59 7.64
CA ALA A 63 3.81 -0.83 7.89
C ALA A 63 2.97 -0.63 6.60
N ILE A 64 3.63 -0.34 5.47
CA ILE A 64 2.96 -0.16 4.17
C ILE A 64 2.39 -1.50 3.68
N ASP A 65 3.16 -2.58 3.76
CA ASP A 65 2.72 -3.92 3.38
C ASP A 65 1.51 -4.38 4.20
N GLY A 66 1.55 -4.21 5.52
CA GLY A 66 0.42 -4.50 6.39
C GLY A 66 -0.82 -3.68 6.03
N SER A 67 -0.64 -2.38 5.78
CA SER A 67 -1.77 -1.49 5.43
C SER A 67 -2.43 -1.87 4.10
N ILE A 68 -1.65 -2.24 3.08
CA ILE A 68 -2.19 -2.66 1.78
C ILE A 68 -2.87 -4.03 1.90
N PHE A 69 -2.26 -4.96 2.62
CA PHE A 69 -2.86 -6.26 2.89
C PHE A 69 -4.20 -6.13 3.61
N ASP A 70 -4.26 -5.38 4.71
CA ASP A 70 -5.49 -5.15 5.47
C ASP A 70 -6.56 -4.45 4.63
N PHE A 71 -6.15 -3.52 3.75
CA PHE A 71 -7.06 -2.88 2.81
C PHE A 71 -7.63 -3.86 1.78
N PHE A 72 -6.83 -4.79 1.27
CA PHE A 72 -7.33 -5.87 0.42
C PHE A 72 -8.25 -6.83 1.17
N CYS A 73 -7.96 -7.16 2.44
CA CYS A 73 -8.89 -7.92 3.28
C CYS A 73 -10.27 -7.25 3.41
N VAL A 74 -10.30 -5.91 3.48
CA VAL A 74 -11.56 -5.16 3.44
C VAL A 74 -12.26 -5.31 2.09
N LEU A 75 -11.54 -5.13 0.98
CA LEU A 75 -12.13 -5.28 -0.36
C LEU A 75 -12.63 -6.70 -0.63
N ASP A 76 -11.91 -7.72 -0.17
CA ASP A 76 -12.29 -9.13 -0.29
C ASP A 76 -13.45 -9.52 0.65
N GLY A 77 -13.91 -8.61 1.51
CA GLY A 77 -15.02 -8.85 2.44
C GLY A 77 -14.66 -9.74 3.64
N VAL A 78 -13.38 -10.09 3.81
CA VAL A 78 -12.91 -10.89 4.97
C VAL A 78 -12.68 -10.03 6.21
N ALA A 79 -12.66 -8.70 6.07
CA ALA A 79 -12.68 -7.73 7.15
C ALA A 79 -13.78 -6.68 6.91
N ALA A 80 -14.80 -6.66 7.79
CA ALA A 80 -15.91 -5.70 7.67
C ALA A 80 -15.51 -4.29 8.14
N ILE A 81 -16.03 -3.26 7.48
CA ILE A 81 -15.86 -1.84 7.88
C ILE A 81 -17.13 -1.25 8.48
N GLU A 82 -18.27 -1.91 8.30
CA GLU A 82 -19.55 -1.50 8.85
C GLU A 82 -19.67 -1.93 10.31
N ASP A 83 -20.19 -1.04 11.16
CA ASP A 83 -20.51 -1.33 12.57
C ASP A 83 -22.00 -1.65 12.74
N THR A 84 -22.54 -2.48 11.83
CA THR A 84 -23.95 -2.90 11.79
C THR A 84 -24.07 -4.43 11.79
N GLU A 85 -25.22 -4.97 12.18
CA GLU A 85 -25.47 -6.42 12.09
C GLU A 85 -25.49 -6.91 10.64
N GLU A 86 -26.06 -6.11 9.74
CA GLU A 86 -26.02 -6.36 8.30
C GLU A 86 -24.68 -5.89 7.73
N LYS A 87 -23.97 -6.80 7.03
CA LYS A 87 -22.71 -6.51 6.35
C LYS A 87 -22.94 -6.44 4.85
N GLY A 88 -22.32 -5.46 4.19
CA GLY A 88 -22.31 -5.35 2.74
C GLY A 88 -21.24 -6.23 2.09
N THR A 89 -21.34 -6.37 0.77
CA THR A 89 -20.26 -6.88 -0.07
C THR A 89 -19.73 -5.70 -0.89
N LEU A 90 -18.42 -5.48 -0.86
CA LEU A 90 -17.77 -4.51 -1.73
C LEU A 90 -17.49 -5.17 -3.08
N GLU A 91 -17.73 -4.47 -4.18
CA GLU A 91 -17.41 -4.95 -5.52
C GLU A 91 -16.47 -3.96 -6.22
N LEU A 92 -15.28 -4.42 -6.60
CA LEU A 92 -14.28 -3.65 -7.32
C LEU A 92 -14.23 -4.12 -8.78
N TYR A 93 -14.74 -3.29 -9.69
CA TYR A 93 -14.72 -3.59 -11.11
C TYR A 93 -13.63 -2.80 -11.86
N PHE A 94 -12.87 -3.50 -12.70
CA PHE A 94 -12.09 -2.87 -13.78
C PHE A 94 -12.97 -2.72 -15.02
N VAL A 95 -13.24 -1.47 -15.43
CA VAL A 95 -14.17 -1.17 -16.53
C VAL A 95 -13.44 -0.43 -17.65
N THR A 96 -13.65 -0.90 -18.87
CA THR A 96 -13.33 -0.17 -20.11
C THR A 96 -14.55 -0.20 -21.03
N ASP A 97 -14.49 0.48 -22.17
CA ASP A 97 -15.56 0.47 -23.17
C ASP A 97 -15.94 -0.93 -23.69
N TYR A 98 -15.07 -1.93 -23.49
CA TYR A 98 -15.21 -3.28 -24.04
C TYR A 98 -15.24 -4.38 -22.98
N GLN A 99 -14.92 -4.07 -21.71
CA GLN A 99 -14.81 -5.09 -20.67
C GLN A 99 -15.26 -4.55 -19.31
N ARG A 100 -15.85 -5.44 -18.50
CA ARG A 100 -16.13 -5.22 -17.08
C ARG A 100 -15.73 -6.48 -16.33
N GLU A 101 -14.66 -6.37 -15.55
CA GLU A 101 -14.07 -7.49 -14.80
C GLU A 101 -14.22 -7.23 -13.31
N LEU A 102 -14.75 -8.20 -12.55
CA LEU A 102 -14.78 -8.14 -11.07
C LEU A 102 -13.42 -8.58 -10.53
N LEU A 103 -12.66 -7.67 -9.93
CA LEU A 103 -11.30 -7.96 -9.48
C LEU A 103 -11.26 -8.71 -8.15
N ASN A 104 -12.12 -8.34 -7.21
CA ASN A 104 -12.27 -8.97 -5.90
C ASN A 104 -13.36 -10.06 -5.89
N ASP A 105 -13.45 -10.85 -6.98
CA ASP A 105 -14.36 -12.00 -7.06
C ASP A 105 -13.96 -13.06 -6.02
N ASP A 106 -14.86 -13.35 -5.08
CA ASP A 106 -14.70 -14.28 -3.96
C ASP A 106 -14.83 -15.76 -4.35
N ASN A 107 -15.25 -16.04 -5.59
CA ASN A 107 -15.29 -17.40 -6.15
C ASN A 107 -13.92 -17.88 -6.66
N THR A 108 -12.92 -17.00 -6.62
CA THR A 108 -11.54 -17.24 -7.07
C THR A 108 -10.56 -16.78 -5.98
N GLU A 109 -9.26 -16.74 -6.27
CA GLU A 109 -8.26 -16.33 -5.29
C GLU A 109 -8.47 -14.86 -4.84
N PHE A 110 -8.35 -14.61 -3.53
CA PHE A 110 -8.54 -13.28 -2.95
C PHE A 110 -7.37 -12.34 -3.24
N LEU A 111 -7.64 -11.03 -3.27
CA LEU A 111 -6.62 -10.01 -3.52
C LEU A 111 -5.55 -9.98 -2.43
N HIS A 112 -5.94 -10.18 -1.16
CA HIS A 112 -4.99 -10.20 -0.03
C HIS A 112 -4.04 -11.41 -0.09
N ASP A 113 -4.53 -12.57 -0.54
CA ASP A 113 -3.70 -13.75 -0.75
C ASP A 113 -2.71 -13.55 -1.89
N LEU A 114 -3.19 -13.06 -3.04
CA LEU A 114 -2.34 -12.67 -4.18
C LEU A 114 -1.25 -11.67 -3.76
N TYR A 115 -1.60 -10.68 -2.93
CA TYR A 115 -0.64 -9.71 -2.44
C TYR A 115 0.45 -10.36 -1.60
N ARG A 116 0.06 -11.27 -0.70
CA ARG A 116 0.95 -11.97 0.22
C ARG A 116 1.95 -12.87 -0.51
N TYR A 117 1.52 -13.62 -1.52
CA TYR A 117 2.41 -14.49 -2.31
C TYR A 117 3.52 -13.72 -3.00
N GLU A 118 3.20 -12.53 -3.49
CA GLU A 118 4.12 -11.66 -4.22
C GLU A 118 4.99 -10.78 -3.29
N THR A 119 4.84 -10.86 -1.96
CA THR A 119 5.66 -10.12 -0.96
C THR A 119 6.64 -11.00 -0.17
N GLN A 120 6.68 -12.31 -0.47
CA GLN A 120 7.70 -13.23 0.06
C GLN A 120 8.98 -13.19 -0.76
#